data_AF-A0AAV7LL22-F1
#
_entry.id   AF-A0AAV7LL22-F1
#
_cell.length_a   1.000
_cell.length_b   1.000
_cell.length_c   1.000
_cell.angle_alpha   90.00
_cell.angle_beta   90.00
_cell.angle_gamma   90.00
#
_symmetry.space_group_name_H-M   'P 1'
#
loop_
_entity.id
_entity.type
_entity.pdbx_description
1 polymer ?
#
loop_
_entity_poly.entity_id
_entity_poly.type
_entity_poly.pdbx_seq_one_letter_code
_entity_poly.pdbx_strand_id
1 'polypeptide(L)'
;MGGTRGRWTKQVPPREPSLSQIMAAIHDLQGSLEPRLEAVAVEVGLLSADLQKVSDKVLTAEPDIAWLQSTSKALEEQVWFLTAEHGRMAAHLEDQEVRVWRNNIRVIGMPEGAQGPSVELFV
;
A
#
# COMPACT_ATOMS: atom_id res chain seq x y z
N MET A 1 81.82 22.35 -17.17
CA MET A 1 80.36 22.13 -17.37
C MET A 1 80.08 20.66 -17.10
N GLY A 2 79.35 20.37 -16.02
CA GLY A 2 79.16 19.03 -15.47
C GLY A 2 78.02 18.28 -16.15
N GLY A 3 78.29 17.07 -16.64
CA GLY A 3 77.27 16.13 -17.09
C GLY A 3 76.91 15.17 -15.96
N THR A 4 75.73 15.35 -15.37
CA THR A 4 75.11 14.42 -14.42
C THR A 4 74.66 13.16 -15.17
N ARG A 5 75.46 12.09 -15.11
CA ARG A 5 75.02 10.78 -15.61
C ARG A 5 73.93 10.24 -14.70
N GLY A 6 72.71 10.16 -15.23
CA GLY A 6 71.58 9.51 -14.58
C GLY A 6 71.93 8.08 -14.15
N ARG A 7 71.83 7.83 -12.86
CA ARG A 7 71.98 6.51 -12.26
C ARG A 7 70.75 5.68 -12.65
N TRP A 8 70.89 4.83 -13.65
CA TRP A 8 69.92 3.78 -13.95
C TRP A 8 69.83 2.85 -12.74
N THR A 9 68.75 2.95 -11.97
CA THR A 9 68.41 1.92 -10.98
C THR A 9 68.02 0.68 -11.76
N LYS A 10 68.91 -0.32 -11.78
CA LYS A 10 68.56 -1.65 -12.28
C LYS A 10 67.32 -2.10 -11.53
N GLN A 11 66.18 -2.21 -12.21
CA GLN A 11 64.99 -2.83 -11.66
C GLN A 11 65.40 -4.24 -11.24
N VAL A 12 65.33 -4.51 -9.93
CA VAL A 12 65.52 -5.83 -9.38
C VAL A 12 64.35 -6.67 -9.90
N PRO A 13 64.60 -7.79 -10.62
CA PRO A 13 63.52 -8.65 -11.04
C PRO A 13 62.75 -9.13 -9.80
N PRO A 14 61.41 -9.27 -9.86
CA PRO A 14 60.64 -9.74 -8.72
C PRO A 14 61.24 -11.06 -8.22
N ARG A 15 61.72 -11.07 -6.98
CA ARG A 15 62.26 -12.29 -6.36
C ARG A 15 61.16 -13.32 -6.36
N GLU A 16 61.46 -14.50 -6.89
CA GLU A 16 60.57 -15.65 -6.74
C GLU A 16 60.32 -15.86 -5.23
N PRO A 17 59.04 -16.00 -4.83
CA PRO A 17 58.72 -16.14 -3.43
C PRO A 17 59.35 -17.42 -2.90
N SER A 18 60.04 -17.32 -1.76
CA SER A 18 60.61 -18.50 -1.12
C SER A 18 59.48 -19.43 -0.65
N LEU A 19 59.77 -20.74 -0.56
CA LEU A 19 58.81 -21.72 -0.03
C LEU A 19 58.22 -21.29 1.33
N SER A 20 59.03 -20.64 2.17
CA SER A 20 58.59 -20.07 3.45
C SER A 20 57.60 -18.91 3.31
N GLN A 21 57.74 -18.05 2.30
CA GLN A 21 56.79 -16.97 2.02
C GLN A 21 55.47 -17.52 1.47
N ILE A 22 55.54 -18.58 0.67
CA ILE A 22 54.34 -19.28 0.17
C ILE A 22 53.60 -19.94 1.35
N MET A 23 54.30 -20.65 2.22
CA MET A 23 53.71 -21.28 3.42
C MET A 23 53.09 -20.24 4.37
N ALA A 24 53.77 -19.12 4.60
CA ALA A 24 53.24 -18.03 5.43
C ALA A 24 51.98 -17.41 4.81
N ALA A 25 51.98 -17.17 3.49
CA ALA A 25 50.81 -16.67 2.79
C ALA A 25 49.64 -17.66 2.82
N ILE A 26 49.90 -18.97 2.71
CA ILE A 26 48.88 -20.02 2.86
C ILE A 26 48.28 -19.99 4.26
N HIS A 27 49.12 -19.88 5.29
CA HIS A 27 48.67 -19.82 6.68
C HIS A 27 47.86 -18.55 6.95
N ASP A 28 48.28 -17.40 6.42
CA ASP A 28 47.54 -16.14 6.54
C ASP A 28 46.22 -16.18 5.76
N LEU A 29 46.19 -16.83 4.59
CA LEU A 29 44.97 -17.07 3.83
C LEU A 29 44.01 -17.99 4.61
N GLN A 30 44.50 -19.08 5.18
CA GLN A 30 43.67 -19.95 6.03
C GLN A 30 43.12 -19.18 7.24
N GLY A 31 43.98 -18.46 7.97
CA GLY A 31 43.59 -17.71 9.16
C GLY A 31 42.65 -16.53 8.90
N SER A 32 42.69 -15.91 7.71
CA SER A 32 41.88 -14.73 7.40
C SER A 32 40.66 -15.01 6.53
N LEU A 33 40.72 -16.00 5.65
CA LEU A 33 39.72 -16.25 4.61
C LEU A 33 38.64 -17.21 5.12
N GLU A 34 39.02 -18.22 5.90
CA GLU A 34 38.10 -19.17 6.53
C GLU A 34 37.06 -18.50 7.45
N PRO A 35 37.43 -17.64 8.42
CA PRO A 35 36.44 -16.97 9.27
C PRO A 35 35.57 -15.98 8.50
N ARG A 36 36.09 -15.38 7.42
CA ARG A 36 35.30 -14.48 6.55
C ARG A 36 34.27 -15.27 5.74
N LEU A 37 34.63 -16.45 5.26
CA LEU A 37 33.72 -17.32 4.53
C LEU A 37 32.61 -17.84 5.45
N GLU A 38 32.96 -18.19 6.68
CA GLU A 38 32.01 -18.61 7.71
C GLU A 38 31.05 -17.48 8.09
N ALA A 39 31.56 -16.25 8.26
CA ALA A 39 30.71 -15.08 8.50
C ALA A 39 29.73 -14.82 7.34
N VAL A 40 30.18 -14.91 6.09
CA VAL A 40 29.31 -14.77 4.91
C VAL A 40 28.27 -15.89 4.88
N ALA A 41 28.65 -17.13 5.21
CA ALA A 41 27.70 -18.25 5.26
C ALA A 41 26.59 -18.02 6.30
N VAL A 42 26.93 -17.46 7.47
CA VAL A 42 25.96 -17.07 8.49
C VAL A 42 25.04 -15.96 7.98
N GLU A 43 25.58 -14.91 7.38
CA GLU A 43 24.78 -13.80 6.82
C GLU A 43 23.81 -14.27 5.74
N VAL A 44 24.26 -15.16 4.84
CA VAL A 44 23.40 -15.77 3.81
C VAL A 44 22.29 -16.61 4.45
N GLY A 45 22.59 -17.37 5.51
CA GLY A 45 21.60 -18.13 6.27
C GLY A 45 20.53 -17.23 6.90
N LEU A 46 20.95 -16.13 7.51
CA LEU A 46 20.03 -15.13 8.09
C LEU A 46 19.16 -14.49 7.01
N LEU A 47 19.76 -14.07 5.90
CA LEU A 47 19.03 -13.48 4.78
C LEU A 47 18.01 -14.45 4.19
N SER A 48 18.37 -15.73 4.05
CA SER A 48 17.46 -16.77 3.58
C SER A 48 16.27 -16.95 4.53
N ALA A 49 16.50 -16.94 5.84
CA ALA A 49 15.43 -17.02 6.84
C ALA A 49 14.51 -15.79 6.79
N ASP A 50 15.07 -14.60 6.61
CA ASP A 50 14.27 -13.38 6.52
C ASP A 50 13.47 -13.30 5.21
N LEU A 51 14.05 -13.74 4.09
CA LEU A 51 13.32 -13.90 2.83
C LEU A 51 12.15 -14.88 2.97
N GLN A 52 12.35 -16.00 3.68
CA GLN A 52 11.27 -16.95 3.94
C GLN A 52 10.13 -16.30 4.74
N LYS A 53 10.46 -15.57 5.81
CA LYS A 53 9.43 -14.86 6.61
C LYS A 53 8.67 -13.82 5.78
N VAL A 54 9.35 -13.09 4.89
CA VAL A 54 8.70 -12.14 3.99
C VAL A 54 7.80 -12.87 3.01
N SER A 55 8.27 -13.97 2.41
CA SER A 55 7.46 -14.79 1.50
C SER A 55 6.20 -15.30 2.20
N ASP A 56 6.32 -15.81 3.42
CA ASP A 56 5.16 -16.31 4.18
C ASP A 56 4.16 -15.19 4.46
N LYS A 57 4.63 -14.00 4.86
CA LYS A 57 3.77 -12.83 5.06
C LYS A 57 3.05 -12.42 3.78
N VAL A 58 3.73 -12.41 2.64
CA VAL A 58 3.13 -12.10 1.34
C VAL A 58 2.05 -13.13 0.99
N LEU A 59 2.36 -14.42 1.13
CA LEU A 59 1.41 -15.51 0.88
C LEU A 59 0.17 -15.43 1.78
N THR A 60 0.30 -14.90 3.00
CA THR A 60 -0.87 -14.65 3.87
C THR A 60 -1.62 -13.37 3.52
N ALA A 61 -0.92 -12.30 3.10
CA ALA A 61 -1.54 -11.01 2.85
C ALA A 61 -2.31 -10.96 1.51
N GLU A 62 -1.83 -11.66 0.49
CA GLU A 62 -2.48 -11.73 -0.82
C GLU A 62 -3.94 -12.22 -0.78
N PRO A 63 -4.26 -13.37 -0.13
CA PRO A 63 -5.65 -13.83 -0.03
C PRO A 63 -6.52 -12.90 0.82
N ASP A 64 -5.97 -12.30 1.88
CA ASP A 64 -6.69 -11.33 2.70
C ASP A 64 -7.08 -10.09 1.88
N ILE A 65 -6.16 -9.59 1.05
CA ILE A 65 -6.43 -8.47 0.13
C ILE A 65 -7.50 -8.87 -0.89
N ALA A 66 -7.40 -10.06 -1.48
CA ALA A 66 -8.39 -10.54 -2.45
C ALA A 66 -9.78 -10.68 -1.81
N TRP A 67 -9.85 -11.18 -0.59
CA TRP A 67 -11.09 -11.28 0.18
C TRP A 67 -11.66 -9.88 0.45
N LEU A 68 -10.86 -8.95 0.96
CA LEU A 68 -11.28 -7.57 1.22
C LEU A 68 -11.81 -6.89 -0.05
N GLN A 69 -11.13 -7.05 -1.18
CA GLN A 69 -11.58 -6.51 -2.48
C GLN A 69 -12.95 -7.08 -2.89
N SER A 70 -13.15 -8.38 -2.71
CA SER A 70 -14.44 -9.01 -3.02
C SER A 70 -15.57 -8.48 -2.14
N THR A 71 -15.32 -8.30 -0.84
CA THR A 71 -16.31 -7.76 0.10
C THR A 71 -16.61 -6.29 -0.15
N SER A 72 -15.60 -5.47 -0.48
CA SER A 72 -15.78 -4.06 -0.82
C SER A 72 -16.71 -3.90 -2.01
N LYS A 73 -16.48 -4.68 -3.08
CA LYS A 73 -17.31 -4.65 -4.28
C LYS A 73 -18.77 -5.07 -3.98
N ALA A 74 -18.96 -6.14 -3.21
CA ALA A 74 -20.30 -6.57 -2.81
C ALA A 74 -21.02 -5.49 -1.97
N LEU A 75 -20.29 -4.80 -1.10
CA LEU A 75 -20.84 -3.72 -0.28
C LEU A 75 -21.21 -2.50 -1.13
N GLU A 76 -20.39 -2.12 -2.11
CA GLU A 76 -20.70 -1.05 -3.06
C GLU A 76 -21.99 -1.32 -3.83
N GLU A 77 -22.17 -2.56 -4.32
CA GLU A 77 -23.39 -2.98 -5.00
C GLU A 77 -24.63 -2.91 -4.08
N GLN A 78 -24.49 -3.33 -2.82
CA GLN A 78 -25.57 -3.23 -1.82
C GLN A 78 -25.93 -1.77 -1.50
N VAL A 79 -24.93 -0.91 -1.32
CA VAL A 79 -25.14 0.53 -1.05
C VAL A 79 -25.86 1.18 -2.23
N TRP A 80 -25.44 0.87 -3.47
CA TRP A 80 -26.11 1.37 -4.66
C TRP A 80 -27.58 0.94 -4.71
N PHE A 81 -27.86 -0.35 -4.48
CA PHE A 81 -29.21 -0.88 -4.46
C PHE A 81 -30.10 -0.21 -3.40
N LEU A 82 -29.60 -0.10 -2.16
CA LEU A 82 -30.34 0.53 -1.06
C LEU A 82 -30.57 2.02 -1.31
N THR A 83 -29.61 2.71 -1.92
CA THR A 83 -29.76 4.13 -2.29
C THR A 83 -30.86 4.31 -3.33
N ALA A 84 -30.91 3.43 -4.34
CA ALA A 84 -31.95 3.44 -5.36
C ALA A 84 -33.34 3.16 -4.76
N GLU A 85 -33.46 2.15 -3.90
CA GLU A 85 -34.72 1.82 -3.22
C GLU A 85 -35.18 2.95 -2.30
N HIS A 86 -34.27 3.56 -1.55
CA HIS A 86 -34.59 4.72 -0.72
C HIS A 86 -35.12 5.89 -1.57
N GLY A 87 -34.48 6.19 -2.71
CA GLY A 87 -34.96 7.20 -3.65
C GLY A 87 -36.37 6.89 -4.17
N ARG A 88 -36.65 5.63 -4.51
CA ARG A 88 -37.98 5.18 -4.95
C ARG A 88 -39.03 5.34 -3.85
N MET A 89 -38.71 4.97 -2.61
CA MET A 89 -39.62 5.12 -1.47
C MET A 89 -39.87 6.59 -1.14
N ALA A 90 -38.84 7.44 -1.20
CA ALA A 90 -38.96 8.87 -0.98
C ALA A 90 -39.90 9.52 -2.01
N ALA A 91 -39.74 9.22 -3.30
CA ALA A 91 -40.63 9.71 -4.35
C ALA A 91 -42.07 9.21 -4.17
N HIS A 92 -42.25 7.96 -3.71
CA HIS A 92 -43.59 7.43 -3.43
C HIS A 92 -44.27 8.15 -2.27
N LEU A 93 -43.53 8.45 -1.19
CA LEU A 93 -44.05 9.21 -0.06
C LEU A 93 -44.45 10.62 -0.48
N GLU A 94 -43.62 11.30 -1.28
CA GLU A 94 -43.95 12.63 -1.81
C GLU A 94 -45.24 12.62 -2.64
N ASP A 95 -45.42 11.63 -3.53
CA ASP A 95 -46.67 11.48 -4.29
C ASP A 95 -47.88 11.24 -3.38
N GLN A 96 -47.73 10.43 -2.33
CA GLN A 96 -48.79 10.19 -1.36
C GLN A 96 -49.15 11.45 -0.57
N GLU A 97 -48.16 12.22 -0.13
CA GLU A 97 -48.36 13.51 0.56
C GLU A 97 -49.14 14.49 -0.33
N VAL A 98 -48.74 14.63 -1.60
CA VAL A 98 -49.43 15.48 -2.57
C VAL A 98 -50.88 15.03 -2.78
N ARG A 99 -51.13 13.72 -2.90
CA ARG A 99 -52.49 13.18 -3.03
C ARG A 99 -53.34 13.44 -1.80
N VAL A 100 -52.80 13.22 -0.60
CA VAL A 100 -53.50 13.48 0.66
C VAL A 100 -53.82 14.97 0.79
N TRP A 101 -52.87 15.85 0.47
CA TRP A 101 -53.10 17.29 0.48
C TRP A 101 -54.22 17.71 -0.48
N ARG A 102 -54.20 17.22 -1.72
CA ARG A 102 -55.27 17.45 -2.71
C ARG A 102 -56.62 16.90 -2.25
N ASN A 103 -56.63 15.71 -1.64
CA ASN A 103 -57.86 15.11 -1.14
C ASN A 103 -58.43 15.90 0.05
N ASN A 104 -57.59 16.36 0.97
CA ASN A 104 -58.00 17.19 2.10
C ASN A 104 -58.62 18.50 1.62
N ILE A 105 -58.03 19.17 0.62
CA ILE A 105 -58.62 20.37 0.00
C ILE A 105 -60.02 20.07 -0.55
N ARG A 106 -60.19 18.94 -1.24
CA ARG A 106 -61.46 18.55 -1.87
C ARG A 106 -62.54 18.17 -0.86
N VAL A 107 -62.18 17.46 0.21
CA VAL A 107 -63.12 16.96 1.23
C VAL A 107 -63.53 18.04 2.22
N ILE A 108 -62.58 18.85 2.68
CA ILE A 108 -62.84 19.90 3.66
C ILE A 108 -63.42 21.14 2.97
N GLY A 109 -63.18 21.33 1.67
CA GLY A 109 -63.54 22.55 0.95
C GLY A 109 -62.87 23.73 1.63
N MET A 110 -61.56 23.88 1.43
CA MET A 110 -60.81 24.95 2.10
C MET A 110 -61.48 26.30 1.75
N PRO A 111 -62.04 27.03 2.73
CA PRO A 111 -62.81 28.24 2.43
C PRO A 111 -61.89 29.29 1.81
N GLU A 112 -62.32 29.82 0.67
CA GLU A 112 -61.68 30.93 -0.03
C GLU A 112 -61.60 32.14 0.92
N GLY A 113 -60.49 32.28 1.65
CA GLY A 113 -60.32 33.37 2.64
C GLY A 113 -59.25 33.11 3.71
N ALA A 114 -58.80 31.86 3.91
CA ALA A 114 -57.82 31.54 4.96
C ALA A 114 -56.34 31.66 4.53
N GLN A 115 -56.03 32.31 3.41
CA GLN A 115 -54.64 32.55 2.98
C GLN A 115 -54.44 34.01 2.57
N GLY A 116 -54.11 34.86 3.55
CA GLY A 116 -53.71 36.25 3.33
C GLY A 116 -53.90 37.11 4.60
N PRO A 117 -53.11 38.19 4.80
CA PRO A 117 -53.13 38.98 6.04
C PRO A 117 -54.38 39.84 6.27
N SER A 118 -55.37 39.79 5.38
CA SER A 118 -56.65 40.49 5.54
C SER A 118 -57.79 39.48 5.56
N VAL A 119 -58.15 39.03 6.76
CA VAL A 119 -59.40 38.32 7.04
C VAL A 119 -60.50 39.37 7.07
N GLU A 120 -61.22 39.56 5.97
CA GLU A 120 -62.46 40.34 6.00
C GLU A 120 -63.61 39.43 6.45
N LEU A 121 -64.11 39.71 7.66
CA LEU A 121 -65.37 39.19 8.19
C LEU A 121 -66.52 39.67 7.31
N PHE A 122 -67.27 38.74 6.73
CA PHE A 122 -68.61 39.03 6.24
C PHE A 122 -69.64 38.59 7.29
N VAL A 123 -70.36 39.58 7.82
CA VAL A 123 -71.66 39.44 8.51
C VAL A 123 -72.72 39.09 7.48
#